data_AF-A0A3F2RLT4-F1
#
_entry.id   AF-A0A3F2RLT4-F1
#
_cell.length_a   1.000
_cell.length_b   1.000
_cell.length_c   1.000
_cell.angle_alpha   90.00
_cell.angle_beta   90.00
_cell.angle_gamma   90.00
#
_symmetry.space_group_name_H-M   'P 1'
#
loop_
_entity.id
_entity.type
_entity.pdbx_description
1 polymer ?
#
loop_
_entity_poly.entity_id
_entity_poly.type
_entity_poly.pdbx_seq_one_letter_code
_entity_poly.pdbx_strand_id
1 'polypeptide(L)'
;MTKWWVVAVLAVLPSIILGACPNKCSGHGSCTLNDVCICMQSWIGGDCSGRQCPFTRAWQDTAQRNDDAHYYAECGNRGTCDRTTGECLCDAGFVGSGCRRMQCPNDCSGHGTCEFIEEIASNTYSKRVGGVSGRTYTLWDQEKIMGCVCDANYEGHDCSLRTCPRGDDPLTPNQFDMWQAVVIGGTFPGSFYLTYYDPYGNAYTTEKIATGSALTPAGTTTTCANIQTALRQLPNNVLNTVTVSAAARFYSFKRKDPTDLTGAELAECAGRGTCGYTTGTCECFAGHMGLACQKQEALV
;
A
#
# COMPACT_ATOMS: atom_id res chain seq x y z
N MET A 1 1.60 -64.48 -88.11
CA MET A 1 2.23 -64.20 -86.79
C MET A 1 2.74 -62.77 -86.80
N THR A 2 2.03 -61.83 -86.19
CA THR A 2 2.49 -60.45 -86.02
C THR A 2 2.24 -60.06 -84.56
N LYS A 3 3.28 -60.14 -83.74
CA LYS A 3 3.26 -59.71 -82.34
C LYS A 3 3.37 -58.20 -82.30
N TRP A 4 2.35 -57.53 -81.76
CA TRP A 4 2.38 -56.11 -81.45
C TRP A 4 2.99 -55.92 -80.06
N TRP A 5 4.08 -55.18 -79.97
CA TRP A 5 4.66 -54.75 -78.71
C TRP A 5 4.12 -53.37 -78.36
N VAL A 6 3.33 -53.28 -77.29
CA VAL A 6 2.90 -52.01 -76.73
C VAL A 6 4.01 -51.50 -75.82
N VAL A 7 4.70 -50.44 -76.23
CA VAL A 7 5.65 -49.73 -75.36
C VAL A 7 4.86 -48.70 -74.56
N ALA A 8 4.65 -48.97 -73.28
CA ALA A 8 4.06 -48.00 -72.35
C ALA A 8 5.13 -46.98 -71.94
N VAL A 9 4.99 -45.74 -72.41
CA VAL A 9 5.83 -44.61 -71.98
C VAL A 9 5.28 -44.09 -70.64
N LEU A 10 5.98 -44.40 -69.55
CA LEU A 10 5.72 -43.82 -68.23
C LEU A 10 6.24 -42.37 -68.24
N ALA A 11 5.33 -41.41 -68.33
CA ALA A 11 5.65 -40.00 -68.14
C ALA A 11 5.96 -39.75 -66.65
N VAL A 12 7.23 -39.47 -66.35
CA VAL A 12 7.65 -39.01 -65.02
C VAL A 12 7.22 -37.54 -64.89
N LEU A 13 6.10 -37.31 -64.22
CA LEU A 13 5.68 -35.95 -63.84
C LEU A 13 6.72 -35.40 -62.84
N PRO A 14 7.30 -34.20 -63.06
CA PRO A 14 8.16 -33.58 -62.08
C PRO A 14 7.33 -33.28 -60.82
N SER A 15 7.70 -33.90 -59.71
CA SER A 15 7.15 -33.61 -58.39
C SER A 15 7.44 -32.15 -58.06
N ILE A 16 6.43 -31.29 -58.18
CA ILE A 16 6.51 -29.92 -57.68
C ILE A 16 6.41 -30.02 -56.16
N ILE A 17 7.55 -29.98 -55.47
CA ILE A 17 7.57 -29.83 -54.01
C ILE A 17 7.14 -28.39 -53.75
N LEU A 18 5.84 -28.19 -53.52
CA LEU A 18 5.35 -26.95 -52.92
C LEU A 18 5.96 -26.92 -51.52
N GLY A 19 6.83 -25.94 -51.27
CA GLY A 19 7.35 -25.65 -49.95
C GLY A 19 6.17 -25.62 -48.96
N ALA A 20 6.21 -26.54 -48.00
CA ALA A 20 5.14 -26.72 -47.04
C ALA A 20 5.57 -26.05 -45.75
N CYS A 21 4.96 -24.91 -45.44
CA CYS A 21 5.21 -24.26 -44.17
C CYS A 21 4.97 -25.23 -42.99
N PRO A 22 5.84 -25.21 -41.97
CA PRO A 22 5.68 -26.02 -40.77
C PRO A 22 4.26 -25.87 -40.19
N ASN A 23 3.62 -27.01 -39.90
CA ASN A 23 2.25 -27.11 -39.38
C ASN A 23 1.21 -26.24 -40.11
N LYS A 24 1.44 -25.89 -41.39
CA LYS A 24 0.60 -24.95 -42.14
C LYS A 24 0.38 -23.62 -41.40
N CYS A 25 1.44 -23.10 -40.78
CA CYS A 25 1.40 -21.91 -39.92
C CYS A 25 0.37 -22.01 -38.79
N SER A 26 0.05 -23.23 -38.35
CA SER A 26 -0.90 -23.56 -37.28
C SER A 26 -2.28 -22.91 -37.43
N GLY A 27 -2.65 -22.48 -38.65
CA GLY A 27 -3.86 -21.69 -38.88
C GLY A 27 -3.80 -20.23 -38.37
N HIS A 28 -2.66 -19.78 -37.87
CA HIS A 28 -2.41 -18.46 -37.29
C HIS A 28 -1.46 -17.60 -38.11
N GLY A 29 -1.32 -17.91 -39.40
CA GLY A 29 -0.47 -17.15 -40.32
C GLY A 29 -0.66 -17.53 -41.77
N SER A 30 0.01 -16.79 -42.64
CA SER A 30 0.07 -17.05 -44.08
C SER A 30 1.46 -17.55 -44.47
N CYS A 31 1.51 -18.63 -45.26
CA CYS A 31 2.75 -19.22 -45.77
C CYS A 31 3.31 -18.42 -46.95
N THR A 32 4.60 -18.10 -46.93
CA THR A 32 5.29 -17.37 -48.01
C THR A 32 6.15 -18.30 -48.89
N LEU A 33 6.72 -17.75 -49.97
CA LEU A 33 7.49 -18.50 -50.97
C LEU A 33 8.77 -19.18 -50.43
N ASN A 34 9.21 -18.82 -49.22
CA ASN A 34 10.45 -19.31 -48.60
C ASN A 34 10.20 -20.24 -47.40
N ASP A 35 9.02 -20.87 -47.30
CA ASP A 35 8.62 -21.72 -46.16
C ASP A 35 8.59 -20.99 -44.81
N VAL A 36 8.51 -19.67 -44.85
CA VAL A 36 8.40 -18.82 -43.67
C VAL A 36 6.95 -18.42 -43.47
N CYS A 37 6.44 -18.65 -42.26
CA CYS A 37 5.13 -18.18 -41.84
C CYS A 37 5.17 -16.71 -41.44
N ILE A 38 4.28 -15.90 -42.03
CA ILE A 38 3.96 -14.58 -41.51
C ILE A 38 2.77 -14.75 -40.56
N CYS A 39 3.02 -14.55 -39.27
CA CYS A 39 2.02 -14.76 -38.24
C CYS A 39 1.02 -13.60 -38.15
N MET A 40 -0.20 -13.93 -37.75
CA MET A 40 -1.22 -12.96 -37.36
C MET A 40 -0.81 -12.24 -36.06
N GLN A 41 -1.49 -11.14 -35.74
CA GLN A 41 -1.20 -10.37 -34.53
C GLN A 41 -1.22 -11.26 -33.27
N SER A 42 -0.21 -11.07 -32.41
CA SER A 42 -0.02 -11.82 -31.16
C SER A 42 0.27 -13.32 -31.31
N TRP A 43 0.60 -13.78 -32.51
CA TRP A 43 1.17 -15.10 -32.77
C TRP A 43 2.61 -14.97 -33.27
N ILE A 44 3.49 -15.85 -32.80
CA ILE A 44 4.92 -15.87 -33.08
C ILE A 44 5.44 -17.31 -33.21
N GLY A 45 6.72 -17.44 -33.55
CA GLY A 45 7.38 -18.73 -33.77
C GLY A 45 7.40 -19.12 -35.24
N GLY A 46 8.13 -20.18 -35.57
CA GLY A 46 8.33 -20.59 -36.96
C GLY A 46 7.07 -21.07 -37.67
N ASP A 47 6.08 -21.55 -36.90
CA ASP A 47 4.81 -22.06 -37.39
C ASP A 47 3.60 -21.32 -36.79
N CYS A 48 3.82 -20.14 -36.20
CA CYS A 48 2.79 -19.33 -35.55
C CYS A 48 1.99 -20.05 -34.46
N SER A 49 2.52 -21.10 -33.83
CA SER A 49 1.85 -21.81 -32.73
C SER A 49 1.98 -21.11 -31.37
N GLY A 50 2.95 -20.21 -31.21
CA GLY A 50 3.21 -19.53 -29.95
C GLY A 50 2.49 -18.20 -29.84
N ARG A 51 1.89 -17.91 -28.69
CA ARG A 51 1.38 -16.59 -28.33
C ARG A 51 2.51 -15.64 -27.95
N GLN A 52 2.37 -14.40 -28.37
CA GLN A 52 3.22 -13.30 -27.92
C GLN A 52 2.81 -12.87 -26.51
N CYS A 53 3.76 -12.81 -25.58
CA CYS A 53 3.51 -12.27 -24.25
C CYS A 53 3.66 -10.74 -24.20
N PRO A 54 3.12 -10.08 -23.16
CA PRO A 54 3.31 -8.66 -22.93
C PRO A 54 4.79 -8.31 -22.80
N PHE A 55 5.17 -7.21 -23.46
CA PHE A 55 6.46 -6.57 -23.25
C PHE A 55 6.27 -5.41 -22.29
N THR A 56 7.11 -5.35 -21.27
CA THR A 56 7.07 -4.28 -20.26
C THR A 56 8.48 -3.75 -20.05
N ARG A 57 8.59 -2.55 -19.49
CA ARG A 57 9.89 -1.99 -19.12
C ARG A 57 10.63 -2.99 -18.23
N ALA A 58 11.83 -3.40 -18.66
CA ALA A 58 12.60 -4.45 -18.02
C ALA A 58 13.06 -4.05 -16.62
N TRP A 59 13.06 -5.02 -15.69
CA TRP A 59 13.59 -4.84 -14.33
C TRP A 59 15.11 -4.82 -14.29
N GLN A 60 15.72 -5.57 -15.20
CA GLN A 60 17.15 -5.59 -15.43
C GLN A 60 17.39 -5.63 -16.93
N ASP A 61 18.45 -4.98 -17.36
CA ASP A 61 18.88 -4.99 -18.74
C ASP A 61 20.41 -4.82 -18.80
N THR A 62 21.00 -5.19 -19.94
CA THR A 62 22.42 -4.97 -20.19
C THR A 62 22.62 -3.55 -20.67
N ALA A 63 23.18 -2.69 -19.82
CA ALA A 63 23.48 -1.31 -20.17
C ALA A 63 24.54 -1.24 -21.28
N GLN A 64 24.26 -0.51 -22.36
CA GLN A 64 25.22 -0.32 -23.46
C GLN A 64 25.94 1.03 -23.35
N ARG A 65 25.36 2.00 -22.61
CA ARG A 65 25.89 3.36 -22.36
C ARG A 65 25.45 3.87 -20.98
N ASN A 66 25.83 5.11 -20.66
CA ASN A 66 25.32 5.79 -19.46
C ASN A 66 23.83 6.11 -19.63
N ASP A 67 23.07 5.96 -18.54
CA ASP A 67 21.61 6.20 -18.48
C ASP A 67 20.80 5.38 -19.51
N ASP A 68 21.35 4.23 -19.89
CA ASP A 68 20.85 3.36 -20.96
C ASP A 68 20.48 2.00 -20.40
N ALA A 69 19.28 1.89 -19.82
CA ALA A 69 18.75 0.67 -19.24
C ALA A 69 17.22 0.65 -19.30
N HIS A 70 16.63 -0.50 -18.96
CA HIS A 70 15.18 -0.69 -18.88
C HIS A 70 14.47 -0.56 -20.23
N TYR A 71 14.97 -1.22 -21.26
CA TYR A 71 14.22 -1.38 -22.51
C TYR A 71 12.99 -2.28 -22.32
N TYR A 72 12.10 -2.30 -23.30
CA TYR A 72 10.96 -3.22 -23.27
C TYR A 72 11.44 -4.65 -23.47
N ALA A 73 11.10 -5.52 -22.53
CA ALA A 73 11.41 -6.94 -22.58
C ALA A 73 10.15 -7.78 -22.34
N GLU A 74 10.12 -8.97 -22.93
CA GLU A 74 9.05 -9.94 -22.71
C GLU A 74 8.99 -10.30 -21.23
N CYS A 75 7.80 -10.18 -20.64
CA CYS A 75 7.61 -10.39 -19.20
C CYS A 75 8.54 -9.53 -18.31
N GLY A 76 9.02 -8.38 -18.82
CA GLY A 76 9.89 -7.46 -18.09
C GLY A 76 11.22 -8.07 -17.64
N ASN A 77 11.66 -9.18 -18.24
CA ASN A 77 12.76 -10.02 -17.76
C ASN A 77 12.58 -10.52 -16.30
N ARG A 78 11.33 -10.70 -15.85
CA ARG A 78 10.93 -11.21 -14.53
C ARG A 78 9.82 -12.24 -14.60
N GLY A 79 9.90 -13.11 -15.60
CA GLY A 79 8.97 -14.21 -15.76
C GLY A 79 9.22 -14.97 -17.04
N THR A 80 8.53 -16.10 -17.15
CA THR A 80 8.53 -16.94 -18.35
C THR A 80 7.22 -16.76 -19.10
N CYS A 81 7.28 -16.60 -20.41
CA CYS A 81 6.09 -16.52 -21.24
C CYS A 81 5.46 -17.91 -21.45
N ASP A 82 4.20 -18.08 -21.08
CA ASP A 82 3.40 -19.21 -21.51
C ASP A 82 2.93 -18.97 -22.94
N ARG A 83 3.50 -19.74 -23.88
CA ARG A 83 3.21 -19.62 -25.32
C ARG A 83 1.83 -20.13 -25.71
N THR A 84 1.10 -20.81 -24.83
CA THR A 84 -0.25 -21.28 -25.16
C THR A 84 -1.29 -20.19 -24.87
N THR A 85 -1.11 -19.45 -23.78
CA THR A 85 -2.03 -18.40 -23.32
C THR A 85 -1.60 -17.00 -23.74
N GLY A 86 -0.29 -16.76 -23.89
CA GLY A 86 0.27 -15.42 -24.06
C GLY A 86 0.39 -14.67 -22.74
N GLU A 87 0.30 -15.36 -21.61
CA GLU A 87 0.43 -14.78 -20.28
C GLU A 87 1.84 -15.02 -19.71
N CYS A 88 2.30 -14.08 -18.89
CA CYS A 88 3.59 -14.20 -18.22
C CYS A 88 3.43 -14.89 -16.87
N LEU A 89 4.15 -16.00 -16.69
CA LEU A 89 4.37 -16.64 -15.40
C LEU A 89 5.48 -15.89 -14.68
N CYS A 90 5.13 -15.01 -13.75
CA CYS A 90 6.07 -14.12 -13.10
C CYS A 90 6.93 -14.84 -12.05
N ASP A 91 8.17 -14.35 -11.92
CA ASP A 91 9.06 -14.77 -10.85
C ASP A 91 8.49 -14.34 -9.49
N ALA A 92 8.92 -15.02 -8.41
CA ALA A 92 8.45 -14.73 -7.06
C ALA A 92 8.66 -13.25 -6.69
N GLY A 93 7.61 -12.61 -6.17
CA GLY A 93 7.60 -11.20 -5.82
C GLY A 93 7.30 -10.24 -6.97
N PHE A 94 7.02 -10.72 -8.18
CA PHE A 94 6.58 -9.91 -9.32
C PHE A 94 5.16 -10.30 -9.75
N VAL A 95 4.33 -9.30 -10.07
CA VAL A 95 2.92 -9.50 -10.40
C VAL A 95 2.44 -8.55 -11.50
N GLY A 96 1.21 -8.77 -11.95
CA GLY A 96 0.57 -7.99 -13.00
C GLY A 96 0.98 -8.41 -14.42
N SER A 97 0.31 -7.84 -15.41
CA SER A 97 0.59 -8.14 -16.82
C SER A 97 2.05 -7.85 -17.17
N GLY A 98 2.73 -8.85 -17.74
CA GLY A 98 4.14 -8.78 -18.09
C GLY A 98 5.07 -8.56 -16.90
N CYS A 99 4.67 -9.00 -15.70
CA CYS A 99 5.47 -8.95 -14.47
C CYS A 99 5.95 -7.55 -14.13
N ARG A 100 5.16 -6.53 -14.49
CA ARG A 100 5.60 -5.14 -14.56
C ARG A 100 5.80 -4.45 -13.21
N ARG A 101 5.27 -5.02 -12.12
CA ARG A 101 5.28 -4.44 -10.76
C ARG A 101 5.64 -5.49 -9.70
N MET A 102 6.27 -5.05 -8.62
CA MET A 102 6.57 -5.89 -7.46
C MET A 102 5.33 -6.13 -6.63
N GLN A 103 5.16 -7.32 -6.07
CA GLN A 103 4.10 -7.61 -5.11
C GLN A 103 4.38 -6.88 -3.79
N CYS A 104 3.35 -6.30 -3.18
CA CYS A 104 3.49 -5.81 -1.81
C CYS A 104 3.73 -6.98 -0.83
N PRO A 105 4.62 -6.79 0.17
CA PRO A 105 4.86 -7.78 1.21
C PRO A 105 3.55 -8.24 1.87
N ASN A 106 3.30 -9.56 1.89
CA ASN A 106 2.11 -10.19 2.48
C ASN A 106 0.75 -9.54 2.10
N ASP A 107 0.66 -8.90 0.93
CA ASP A 107 -0.53 -8.13 0.54
C ASP A 107 -0.95 -7.10 1.61
N CYS A 108 0.05 -6.45 2.21
CA CYS A 108 -0.10 -5.52 3.33
C CYS A 108 -0.86 -6.10 4.52
N SER A 109 -0.81 -7.43 4.69
CA SER A 109 -1.46 -8.21 5.75
C SER A 109 -2.97 -7.94 5.91
N GLY A 110 -3.62 -7.39 4.88
CA GLY A 110 -5.01 -6.92 4.96
C GLY A 110 -5.23 -5.69 5.85
N HIS A 111 -4.17 -4.95 6.19
CA HIS A 111 -4.16 -3.80 7.09
C HIS A 111 -3.48 -2.57 6.45
N GLY A 112 -3.62 -2.42 5.14
CA GLY A 112 -3.10 -1.27 4.41
C GLY A 112 -3.39 -1.35 2.91
N THR A 113 -3.03 -0.27 2.22
CA THR A 113 -3.10 -0.18 0.76
C THR A 113 -1.73 -0.43 0.14
N CYS A 114 -1.69 -1.19 -0.94
CA CYS A 114 -0.50 -1.40 -1.75
C CYS A 114 -0.41 -0.30 -2.80
N GLU A 115 0.51 0.65 -2.60
CA GLU A 115 0.65 1.86 -3.42
C GLU A 115 1.99 1.89 -4.13
N PHE A 116 2.03 2.52 -5.31
CA PHE A 116 3.27 2.75 -6.05
C PHE A 116 4.15 3.79 -5.34
N ILE A 117 5.47 3.67 -5.51
CA ILE A 117 6.42 4.60 -4.89
C ILE A 117 6.16 6.07 -5.28
N GLU A 118 5.61 6.33 -6.47
CA GLU A 118 5.22 7.67 -6.89
C GLU A 118 4.02 8.24 -6.13
N GLU A 119 3.04 7.40 -5.81
CA GLU A 119 1.86 7.77 -5.03
C GLU A 119 2.31 8.10 -3.60
N ILE A 120 3.11 7.21 -3.01
CA ILE A 120 3.72 7.33 -1.68
C ILE A 120 4.56 8.62 -1.59
N ALA A 121 5.37 8.95 -2.60
CA ALA A 121 6.23 10.14 -2.59
C ALA A 121 5.45 11.47 -2.49
N SER A 122 4.23 11.50 -3.02
CA SER A 122 3.33 12.65 -3.00
C SER A 122 2.34 12.65 -1.84
N ASN A 123 2.24 11.54 -1.09
CA ASN A 123 1.28 11.35 -0.01
C ASN A 123 1.63 12.22 1.23
N THR A 124 1.09 13.43 1.24
CA THR A 124 1.22 14.40 2.36
C THR A 124 0.29 14.13 3.53
N TYR A 125 -0.69 13.24 3.34
CA TYR A 125 -1.70 12.91 4.35
C TYR A 125 -1.11 11.97 5.39
N SER A 126 -0.41 10.92 4.96
CA SER A 126 0.28 9.98 5.85
C SER A 126 1.52 10.63 6.47
N LYS A 127 1.48 10.92 7.78
CA LYS A 127 2.64 11.49 8.49
C LYS A 127 3.78 10.49 8.68
N ARG A 128 3.50 9.18 8.58
CA ARG A 128 4.53 8.12 8.62
C ARG A 128 5.35 8.06 7.33
N VAL A 129 4.69 8.17 6.19
CA VAL A 129 5.36 8.23 4.89
C VAL A 129 6.05 9.58 4.72
N GLY A 130 5.38 10.67 5.14
CA GLY A 130 5.95 12.01 5.09
C GLY A 130 6.19 12.49 3.65
N GLY A 131 5.28 12.17 2.72
CA GLY A 131 5.35 12.63 1.35
C GLY A 131 5.31 14.16 1.26
N VAL A 132 5.82 14.70 0.16
CA VAL A 132 5.96 16.15 -0.05
C VAL A 132 4.98 16.63 -1.11
N SER A 133 4.22 17.67 -0.80
CA SER A 133 3.23 18.22 -1.74
C SER A 133 3.92 18.66 -3.03
N GLY A 134 3.42 18.19 -4.17
CA GLY A 134 3.99 18.51 -5.49
C GLY A 134 5.31 17.81 -5.80
N ARG A 135 5.76 16.86 -4.97
CA ARG A 135 6.88 15.98 -5.32
C ARG A 135 6.38 14.88 -6.25
N THR A 136 6.94 14.84 -7.44
CA THR A 136 6.73 13.77 -8.42
C THR A 136 7.97 12.88 -8.45
N TYR A 137 7.80 11.59 -8.24
CA TYR A 137 8.87 10.61 -8.44
C TYR A 137 8.81 10.14 -9.90
N THR A 138 9.82 10.50 -10.69
CA THR A 138 9.80 10.29 -12.15
C THR A 138 10.83 9.29 -12.67
N LEU A 139 11.34 8.40 -11.80
CA LEU A 139 12.35 7.40 -12.20
C LEU A 139 11.69 6.15 -12.80
N TRP A 140 12.51 5.28 -13.41
CA TRP A 140 12.04 4.14 -14.22
C TRP A 140 11.11 3.17 -13.48
N ASP A 141 11.22 3.14 -12.16
CA ASP A 141 10.55 2.27 -11.19
C ASP A 141 9.32 2.90 -10.54
N GLN A 142 8.94 4.12 -10.93
CA GLN A 142 7.81 4.87 -10.37
C GLN A 142 6.50 4.05 -10.31
N GLU A 143 6.20 3.30 -11.37
CA GLU A 143 5.02 2.43 -11.53
C GLU A 143 5.38 0.95 -11.40
N LYS A 144 6.49 0.63 -10.73
CA LYS A 144 7.01 -0.74 -10.61
C LYS A 144 7.20 -1.15 -9.17
N ILE A 145 7.86 -0.33 -8.36
CA ILE A 145 8.03 -0.59 -6.92
C ILE A 145 6.76 -0.19 -6.20
N MET A 146 6.25 -1.10 -5.38
CA MET A 146 5.09 -0.88 -4.53
C MET A 146 5.48 -1.06 -3.06
N GLY A 147 4.81 -0.32 -2.19
CA GLY A 147 4.96 -0.40 -0.74
C GLY A 147 3.60 -0.35 -0.05
N CYS A 148 3.57 -0.78 1.21
CA CYS A 148 2.36 -0.75 2.00
C CYS A 148 2.20 0.58 2.73
N VAL A 149 1.06 1.22 2.54
CA VAL A 149 0.59 2.33 3.37
C VAL A 149 -0.39 1.76 4.37
N CYS A 150 0.07 1.62 5.62
CA CYS A 150 -0.70 0.92 6.64
C CYS A 150 -1.90 1.72 7.13
N ASP A 151 -2.96 0.98 7.42
CA ASP A 151 -4.13 1.48 8.11
C ASP A 151 -3.76 2.02 9.50
N ALA A 152 -4.68 2.82 10.03
CA ALA A 152 -4.58 3.35 11.37
C ALA A 152 -4.35 2.23 12.40
N ASN A 153 -3.38 2.41 13.30
CA ASN A 153 -2.95 1.45 14.32
C ASN A 153 -2.17 0.21 13.82
N TYR A 154 -1.81 0.15 12.54
CA TYR A 154 -0.87 -0.84 11.99
C TYR A 154 0.40 -0.18 11.45
N GLU A 155 1.49 -0.93 11.44
CA GLU A 155 2.81 -0.52 10.98
C GLU A 155 3.69 -1.71 10.60
N GLY A 156 4.95 -1.42 10.27
CA GLY A 156 5.87 -2.37 9.65
C GLY A 156 5.80 -2.31 8.13
N HIS A 157 6.71 -3.04 7.48
CA HIS A 157 6.83 -3.02 6.02
C HIS A 157 5.64 -3.65 5.26
N ASP A 158 4.87 -4.47 5.97
CA ASP A 158 3.75 -5.27 5.47
C ASP A 158 2.49 -5.07 6.30
N CYS A 159 2.47 -4.07 7.18
CA CYS A 159 1.36 -3.74 8.07
C CYS A 159 0.91 -4.87 9.00
N SER A 160 1.79 -5.84 9.28
CA SER A 160 1.50 -6.95 10.19
C SER A 160 1.59 -6.57 11.67
N LEU A 161 2.27 -5.46 11.99
CA LEU A 161 2.54 -5.04 13.36
C LEU A 161 1.51 -4.01 13.81
N ARG A 162 1.10 -4.06 15.08
CA ARG A 162 0.29 -3.04 15.74
C ARG A 162 1.19 -1.88 16.18
N THR A 163 0.71 -0.67 15.97
CA THR A 163 1.36 0.53 16.51
C THR A 163 1.15 0.60 18.03
N CYS A 164 2.24 0.81 18.77
CA CYS A 164 2.15 1.02 20.21
C CYS A 164 1.88 2.48 20.60
N PRO A 165 1.31 2.69 21.80
CA PRO A 165 1.20 3.99 22.42
C PRO A 165 2.55 4.68 22.49
N ARG A 166 2.56 5.95 22.09
CA ARG A 166 3.69 6.85 22.29
C ARG A 166 3.38 7.80 23.43
N GLY A 167 4.37 8.04 24.27
CA GLY A 167 4.25 8.87 25.46
C GLY A 167 5.48 9.74 25.62
N ASP A 168 5.34 10.80 26.40
CA ASP A 168 6.47 11.65 26.76
C ASP A 168 7.35 10.93 27.78
N ASP A 169 8.68 11.18 27.72
CA ASP A 169 9.61 10.60 28.68
C ASP A 169 9.32 11.15 30.08
N PRO A 170 8.99 10.30 31.09
CA PRO A 170 8.65 10.78 32.43
C PRO A 170 9.77 11.57 33.14
N LEU A 171 10.99 11.57 32.61
CA LEU A 171 12.13 12.32 33.14
C LEU A 171 12.28 13.73 32.55
N THR A 172 11.49 14.12 31.54
CA THR A 172 11.58 15.49 31.02
C THR A 172 11.06 16.48 32.07
N PRO A 173 11.87 17.46 32.51
CA PRO A 173 11.43 18.42 33.51
C PRO A 173 10.38 19.38 32.95
N ASN A 174 9.48 19.88 33.82
CA ASN A 174 8.41 20.83 33.50
C ASN A 174 7.38 20.33 32.47
N GLN A 175 7.06 19.03 32.50
CA GLN A 175 5.95 18.47 31.74
C GLN A 175 4.60 18.92 32.29
N PHE A 176 3.65 19.12 31.38
CA PHE A 176 2.26 19.40 31.70
C PHE A 176 1.36 18.50 30.87
N ASP A 177 0.37 17.88 31.49
CA ASP A 177 -0.65 17.11 30.78
C ASP A 177 -1.38 18.01 29.77
N MET A 178 -1.58 17.50 28.55
CA MET A 178 -2.35 18.20 27.54
C MET A 178 -3.85 18.07 27.84
N TRP A 179 -4.50 19.21 28.12
CA TRP A 179 -5.96 19.30 28.20
C TRP A 179 -6.53 19.89 26.92
N GLN A 180 -7.48 19.20 26.30
CA GLN A 180 -8.25 19.75 25.18
C GLN A 180 -9.57 20.31 25.70
N ALA A 181 -9.88 21.55 25.34
CA ALA A 181 -11.13 22.20 25.68
C ALA A 181 -12.04 22.24 24.44
N VAL A 182 -13.27 21.72 24.59
CA VAL A 182 -14.33 21.86 23.59
C VAL A 182 -15.29 22.94 24.07
N VAL A 183 -15.41 24.02 23.30
CA VAL A 183 -16.29 25.15 23.63
C VAL A 183 -17.46 25.18 22.66
N ILE A 184 -18.67 25.05 23.20
CA ILE A 184 -19.92 25.19 22.46
C ILE A 184 -20.52 26.54 22.85
N GLY A 185 -20.43 27.52 21.95
CA GLY A 185 -20.97 28.86 22.17
C GLY A 185 -22.45 28.97 21.78
N GLY A 186 -23.23 29.68 22.60
CA GLY A 186 -24.64 29.98 22.31
C GLY A 186 -25.59 28.78 22.41
N THR A 187 -26.87 28.99 22.08
CA THR A 187 -27.88 27.93 22.11
C THR A 187 -27.67 26.99 20.90
N PHE A 188 -27.10 25.81 21.12
CA PHE A 188 -26.91 24.78 20.10
C PHE A 188 -27.78 23.54 20.39
N PRO A 189 -29.07 23.54 19.98
CA PRO A 189 -29.90 22.34 20.01
C PRO A 189 -29.57 21.51 18.76
N GLY A 190 -28.59 20.63 18.88
CA GLY A 190 -28.08 19.94 17.70
C GLY A 190 -27.18 18.76 18.03
N SER A 191 -26.47 18.30 17.02
CA SER A 191 -25.45 17.29 17.17
C SER A 191 -24.24 17.64 16.34
N PHE A 192 -23.09 17.15 16.75
CA PHE A 192 -21.82 17.37 16.07
C PHE A 192 -20.99 16.09 16.07
N TYR A 193 -19.90 16.13 15.33
CA TYR A 193 -18.89 15.07 15.29
C TYR A 193 -17.55 15.67 15.72
N LEU A 194 -16.69 14.86 16.33
CA LEU A 194 -15.31 15.23 16.59
C LEU A 194 -14.40 14.36 15.74
N THR A 195 -13.39 14.96 15.13
CA THR A 195 -12.31 14.23 14.46
C THR A 195 -11.05 14.39 15.27
N TYR A 196 -10.54 13.27 15.78
CA TYR A 196 -9.25 13.16 16.43
C TYR A 196 -8.19 12.82 15.39
N TYR A 197 -7.05 13.51 15.43
CA TYR A 197 -5.87 13.16 14.65
C TYR A 197 -4.83 12.62 15.63
N ASP A 198 -4.38 11.38 15.40
CA ASP A 198 -3.31 10.81 16.21
C ASP A 198 -1.93 11.40 15.81
N PRO A 199 -0.87 11.17 16.61
CA PRO A 199 0.48 11.61 16.28
C PRO A 199 1.02 11.06 14.95
N TYR A 200 0.39 10.04 14.39
CA TYR A 200 0.77 9.37 13.14
C TYR A 200 0.01 9.91 11.92
N GLY A 201 -0.88 10.87 12.12
CA GLY A 201 -1.69 11.50 11.08
C GLY A 201 -2.98 10.76 10.73
N ASN A 202 -3.31 9.67 11.43
CA ASN A 202 -4.57 8.97 11.21
C ASN A 202 -5.72 9.79 11.79
N ALA A 203 -6.82 9.86 11.05
CA ALA A 203 -8.02 10.57 11.46
C ALA A 203 -9.11 9.60 11.95
N TYR A 204 -9.69 9.89 13.11
CA TYR A 204 -10.76 9.11 13.72
C TYR A 204 -11.94 10.02 14.00
N THR A 205 -13.06 9.79 13.34
CA THR A 205 -14.28 10.58 13.54
C THR A 205 -15.25 9.82 14.45
N THR A 206 -15.75 10.50 15.47
CA THR A 206 -16.73 9.92 16.41
C THR A 206 -18.06 9.62 15.72
N GLU A 207 -18.91 8.85 16.38
CA GLU A 207 -20.33 8.87 16.06
C GLU A 207 -20.97 10.24 16.37
N LYS A 208 -22.25 10.39 16.01
CA LYS A 208 -23.01 11.63 16.20
C LYS A 208 -23.19 11.93 17.69
N ILE A 209 -22.62 13.04 18.15
CA ILE A 209 -22.72 13.48 19.55
C ILE A 209 -23.89 14.46 19.69
N ALA A 210 -24.92 14.08 20.45
CA ALA A 210 -26.02 14.98 20.78
C ALA A 210 -25.67 15.91 21.95
N THR A 211 -26.01 17.19 21.84
CA THR A 211 -25.95 18.11 22.98
C THR A 211 -27.14 17.90 23.91
N GLY A 212 -26.92 18.14 25.21
CA GLY A 212 -28.02 18.22 26.17
C GLY A 212 -29.00 19.33 25.79
N SER A 213 -30.28 19.16 26.15
CA SER A 213 -31.41 20.00 25.69
C SER A 213 -31.34 21.48 26.11
N ALA A 214 -30.36 21.90 26.92
CA ALA A 214 -30.10 23.29 27.29
C ALA A 214 -28.65 23.48 27.80
N LEU A 215 -28.10 24.70 27.71
CA LEU A 215 -26.84 25.12 28.37
C LEU A 215 -27.02 25.31 29.89
N THR A 216 -27.74 24.39 30.55
CA THR A 216 -27.82 24.33 32.01
C THR A 216 -26.69 23.47 32.55
N PRO A 217 -26.31 23.57 33.84
CA PRO A 217 -25.30 22.69 34.43
C PRO A 217 -25.57 21.20 34.17
N ALA A 218 -26.84 20.77 34.24
CA ALA A 218 -27.27 19.40 33.93
C ALA A 218 -27.12 19.04 32.44
N GLY A 219 -27.44 19.97 31.53
CA GLY A 219 -27.23 19.78 30.09
C GLY A 219 -25.75 19.74 29.71
N THR A 220 -24.90 20.50 30.41
CA THR A 220 -23.44 20.45 30.28
C THR A 220 -22.91 19.09 30.72
N THR A 221 -23.33 18.56 31.87
CA THR A 221 -22.93 17.21 32.33
C THR A 221 -23.33 16.14 31.33
N THR A 222 -24.56 16.21 30.79
CA THR A 222 -25.04 15.26 29.76
C THR A 222 -24.18 15.33 28.49
N THR A 223 -23.85 16.54 28.04
CA THR A 223 -23.00 16.75 26.86
C THR A 223 -21.60 16.18 27.08
N CYS A 224 -20.98 16.40 28.25
CA CYS A 224 -19.68 15.80 28.59
C CYS A 224 -19.73 14.27 28.57
N ALA A 225 -20.77 13.66 29.12
CA ALA A 225 -20.94 12.19 29.11
C ALA A 225 -21.09 11.64 27.68
N ASN A 226 -21.85 12.32 26.83
CA ASN A 226 -22.02 11.94 25.42
C ASN A 226 -20.69 12.04 24.65
N ILE A 227 -19.93 13.12 24.85
CA ILE A 227 -18.60 13.29 24.25
C ILE A 227 -17.66 12.17 24.71
N GLN A 228 -17.59 11.90 26.02
CA GLN A 228 -16.73 10.85 26.56
C GLN A 228 -17.05 9.48 25.96
N THR A 229 -18.34 9.15 25.86
CA THR A 229 -18.80 7.87 25.29
C THR A 229 -18.37 7.76 23.83
N ALA A 230 -18.63 8.80 23.02
CA ALA A 230 -18.32 8.79 21.60
C ALA A 230 -16.81 8.73 21.32
N LEU A 231 -15.97 9.38 22.15
CA LEU A 231 -14.51 9.31 22.02
C LEU A 231 -13.97 7.93 22.41
N ARG A 232 -14.50 7.30 23.47
CA ARG A 232 -14.09 5.95 23.88
C ARG A 232 -14.52 4.87 22.91
N GLN A 233 -15.54 5.12 22.09
CA GLN A 233 -16.02 4.24 21.05
C GLN A 233 -15.29 4.38 19.71
N LEU A 234 -14.33 5.32 19.60
CA LEU A 234 -13.47 5.38 18.42
C LEU A 234 -12.79 4.02 18.19
N PRO A 235 -12.63 3.61 16.92
CA PRO A 235 -12.06 2.32 16.60
C PRO A 235 -10.63 2.20 17.11
N ASN A 236 -10.14 0.97 17.20
CA ASN A 236 -8.79 0.65 17.66
C ASN A 236 -8.44 1.13 19.07
N ASN A 237 -9.45 1.44 19.90
CA ASN A 237 -9.28 1.86 21.29
C ASN A 237 -8.39 3.11 21.45
N VAL A 238 -8.27 3.94 20.42
CA VAL A 238 -7.30 5.05 20.36
C VAL A 238 -7.47 6.06 21.51
N LEU A 239 -8.70 6.27 22.00
CA LEU A 239 -9.04 7.14 23.13
C LEU A 239 -9.88 6.41 24.20
N ASN A 240 -9.70 5.10 24.38
CA ASN A 240 -10.52 4.29 25.29
C ASN A 240 -10.45 4.70 26.78
N THR A 241 -9.42 5.45 27.19
CA THR A 241 -9.23 5.93 28.57
C THR A 241 -9.58 7.41 28.78
N VAL A 242 -10.01 8.13 27.73
CA VAL A 242 -10.27 9.57 27.82
C VAL A 242 -11.33 9.89 28.88
N THR A 243 -11.13 10.99 29.60
CA THR A 243 -12.11 11.53 30.55
C THR A 243 -12.54 12.92 30.11
N VAL A 244 -13.84 13.20 30.21
CA VAL A 244 -14.40 14.49 29.81
C VAL A 244 -15.22 15.05 30.97
N SER A 245 -14.88 16.25 31.40
CA SER A 245 -15.54 16.94 32.50
C SER A 245 -15.90 18.37 32.11
N ALA A 246 -16.92 18.92 32.78
CA ALA A 246 -17.33 20.30 32.57
C ALA A 246 -16.31 21.24 33.23
N ALA A 247 -15.83 22.24 32.49
CA ALA A 247 -14.92 23.27 33.01
C ALA A 247 -15.56 24.66 32.89
N ALA A 248 -15.56 25.42 33.99
CA ALA A 248 -16.13 26.77 34.02
C ALA A 248 -15.17 27.84 33.46
N ARG A 249 -13.87 27.56 33.48
CA ARG A 249 -12.80 28.42 32.96
C ARG A 249 -11.69 27.53 32.41
N PHE A 250 -11.15 27.90 31.26
CA PHE A 250 -9.93 27.31 30.72
C PHE A 250 -9.05 28.42 30.15
N TYR A 251 -7.74 28.27 30.26
CA TYR A 251 -6.78 29.15 29.61
C TYR A 251 -6.37 28.50 28.29
N SER A 252 -6.68 29.14 27.16
CA SER A 252 -6.21 28.66 25.87
C SER A 252 -4.71 28.92 25.76
N PHE A 253 -3.91 27.87 25.70
CA PHE A 253 -2.54 27.95 25.23
C PHE A 253 -2.49 27.39 23.81
N LYS A 254 -1.74 28.06 22.92
CA LYS A 254 -1.42 27.47 21.62
C LYS A 254 -0.15 26.65 21.81
N ARG A 255 -0.21 25.35 21.59
CA ARG A 255 1.01 24.54 21.43
C ARG A 255 1.75 25.09 20.21
N LYS A 256 3.04 25.35 20.34
CA LYS A 256 3.91 25.69 19.21
C LYS A 256 4.27 24.36 18.53
N ASP A 257 3.37 23.92 17.66
CA ASP A 257 3.37 22.65 16.92
C ASP A 257 3.44 21.33 17.73
N PRO A 258 2.55 20.35 17.50
CA PRO A 258 2.64 19.02 18.08
C PRO A 258 3.67 18.09 17.42
N THR A 259 4.45 18.58 16.45
CA THR A 259 5.31 17.77 15.58
C THR A 259 6.81 17.98 15.82
N ASP A 260 7.22 18.64 16.91
CA ASP A 260 8.64 18.78 17.23
C ASP A 260 9.16 17.44 17.78
N LEU A 261 9.51 16.55 16.85
CA LEU A 261 10.07 15.21 17.04
C LEU A 261 11.49 15.27 17.64
N THR A 262 11.77 16.18 18.56
CA THR A 262 13.08 16.26 19.22
C THR A 262 13.21 15.15 20.25
N GLY A 263 13.40 13.92 19.77
CA GLY A 263 14.09 12.78 20.38
C GLY A 263 13.59 12.17 21.70
N ALA A 264 12.91 12.92 22.57
CA ALA A 264 12.54 12.51 23.93
C ALA A 264 11.04 12.53 24.21
N GLU A 265 10.27 13.29 23.43
CA GLU A 265 8.82 13.43 23.60
C GLU A 265 8.11 12.56 22.55
N LEU A 266 7.02 11.87 22.93
CA LEU A 266 6.30 10.89 22.11
C LEU A 266 7.15 9.66 21.65
N ALA A 267 8.00 9.13 22.54
CA ALA A 267 8.71 7.87 22.30
C ALA A 267 7.76 6.66 22.41
N GLU A 268 8.04 5.58 21.66
CA GLU A 268 7.29 4.32 21.78
C GLU A 268 7.40 3.82 23.22
N CYS A 269 6.26 3.58 23.86
CA CYS A 269 6.19 3.25 25.27
C CYS A 269 7.01 4.19 26.17
N ALA A 270 7.05 5.49 25.82
CA ALA A 270 7.81 6.55 26.50
C ALA A 270 9.31 6.23 26.68
N GLY A 271 9.86 5.26 25.93
CA GLY A 271 11.19 4.72 26.17
C GLY A 271 11.35 4.02 27.53
N ARG A 272 10.25 3.64 28.17
CA ARG A 272 10.17 3.01 29.51
C ARG A 272 9.34 1.72 29.50
N GLY A 273 9.16 1.12 28.34
CA GLY A 273 8.51 -0.18 28.19
C GLY A 273 8.82 -0.82 26.85
N THR A 274 8.41 -2.08 26.70
CA THR A 274 8.50 -2.82 25.45
C THR A 274 7.14 -2.86 24.76
N CYS A 275 7.13 -2.61 23.45
CA CYS A 275 5.93 -2.75 22.63
C CYS A 275 5.63 -4.22 22.31
N GLY A 276 4.42 -4.66 22.67
CA GLY A 276 3.87 -5.90 22.14
C GLY A 276 3.27 -5.66 20.75
N TYR A 277 4.05 -5.81 19.68
CA TYR A 277 3.60 -5.53 18.30
C TYR A 277 2.42 -6.40 17.81
N THR A 278 2.07 -7.48 18.49
CA THR A 278 0.85 -8.25 18.17
C THR A 278 -0.40 -7.64 18.81
N THR A 279 -0.27 -7.03 19.99
CA THR A 279 -1.38 -6.48 20.78
C THR A 279 -1.51 -4.96 20.63
N GLY A 280 -0.42 -4.27 20.29
CA GLY A 280 -0.31 -2.81 20.32
C GLY A 280 -0.30 -2.24 21.73
N THR A 281 0.16 -3.02 22.72
CA THR A 281 0.19 -2.61 24.14
C THR A 281 1.61 -2.50 24.65
N CYS A 282 1.88 -1.50 25.48
CA CYS A 282 3.16 -1.33 26.14
C CYS A 282 3.23 -2.15 27.44
N GLU A 283 4.30 -2.92 27.60
CA GLU A 283 4.68 -3.55 28.85
C GLU A 283 5.71 -2.66 29.57
N CYS A 284 5.30 -2.01 30.65
CA CYS A 284 6.14 -1.03 31.32
C CYS A 284 7.22 -1.65 32.20
N PHE A 285 8.39 -1.02 32.20
CA PHE A 285 9.47 -1.36 33.13
C PHE A 285 9.09 -0.99 34.56
N ALA A 286 9.78 -1.60 35.53
CA ALA A 286 9.52 -1.38 36.95
C ALA A 286 9.56 0.12 37.31
N GLY A 287 8.58 0.56 38.11
CA GLY A 287 8.44 1.97 38.49
C GLY A 287 7.80 2.86 37.42
N HIS A 288 7.43 2.32 36.25
CA HIS A 288 6.73 3.05 35.19
C HIS A 288 5.31 2.50 34.97
N MET A 289 4.37 3.39 34.67
CA MET A 289 2.97 3.05 34.47
C MET A 289 2.29 3.95 33.43
N GLY A 290 1.04 3.64 33.11
CA GLY A 290 0.26 4.33 32.08
C GLY A 290 0.26 3.57 30.76
N LEU A 291 -0.63 3.98 29.85
CA LEU A 291 -0.84 3.30 28.56
C LEU A 291 0.46 3.20 27.72
N ALA A 292 1.31 4.23 27.80
CA ALA A 292 2.59 4.34 27.12
C ALA A 292 3.76 4.37 28.10
N CYS A 293 3.61 3.92 29.35
CA CYS A 293 4.67 3.96 30.37
C CYS A 293 5.21 5.37 30.69
N GLN A 294 4.40 6.38 30.42
CA GLN A 294 4.74 7.79 30.53
C GLN A 294 4.64 8.37 31.94
N LYS A 295 4.21 7.57 32.93
CA LYS A 295 4.14 7.97 34.34
C LYS A 295 5.16 7.18 35.13
N GLN A 296 5.75 7.80 36.14
CA GLN A 296 6.65 7.14 37.08
C GLN A 296 6.01 7.09 38.46
N GLU A 297 6.20 5.98 39.18
CA GLU A 297 5.92 5.93 40.61
C GLU A 297 6.84 6.91 41.33
N ALA A 298 6.24 7.89 42.01
CA ALA A 298 6.98 8.83 42.84
C ALA A 298 7.42 8.10 44.12
N LEU A 299 8.41 7.20 44.04
CA LEU A 299 9.19 6.66 45.17
C LEU A 299 10.24 5.63 44.67
N VAL A 300 11.49 6.08 44.55
CA VAL A 300 12.66 5.37 45.07
C VAL A 300 13.51 6.40 45.82
#